data_AF-A0A1A7YJ98-F1
#
_entry.id   AF-A0A1A7YJ98-F1
#
_cell.length_a   1.000
_cell.length_b   1.000
_cell.length_c   1.000
_cell.angle_alpha   90.00
_cell.angle_beta   90.00
_cell.angle_gamma   90.00
#
_symmetry.space_group_name_H-M   'P 1'
#
loop_
_entity.id
_entity.type
_entity.pdbx_description
1 polymer ?
#
loop_
_entity_poly.entity_id
_entity_poly.type
_entity_poly.pdbx_seq_one_letter_code
_entity_poly.pdbx_strand_id
1 'polypeptide(L)'
;ASSAVLKSFLVEVDGEKVVMVADPPFGGLVTPLANSFSLISQTWSNLKNSGDGLTEMPIIWIFPYFFEPRILECLPSFSMLDYQVDYDNHPLYKHGKTGRRQSPVRLFTNISSKHIVLPQEEGYRFCSVCQRYVSSLNKHCSECNRCPSKDGREWKHCSSCEKCVKPSWKHCSSCGRCALPDHPCGRGQNQQGCFSCGSLGHKRKFCPIKHAHKNSYRPKGKTGDRRFSHHSLLKLKAKKKSGAACQRKKMAA
;
A
#
# COMPACT_ATOMS: atom_id res chain seq x y z
N ALA A 1 32.49 7.96 -0.32
CA ALA A 1 32.45 7.58 1.12
C ALA A 1 31.29 6.63 1.43
N SER A 2 30.02 7.04 1.27
CA SER A 2 28.85 6.22 1.65
C SER A 2 28.73 4.87 0.93
N SER A 3 29.05 4.81 -0.36
CA SER A 3 29.00 3.54 -1.12
C SER A 3 30.05 2.52 -0.67
N ALA A 4 31.23 2.96 -0.23
CA ALA A 4 32.27 2.06 0.28
C ALA A 4 31.86 1.43 1.62
N VAL A 5 31.30 2.24 2.53
CA VAL A 5 30.77 1.77 3.82
C VAL A 5 29.67 0.72 3.62
N LEU A 6 28.73 0.99 2.70
CA LEU A 6 27.67 0.01 2.38
C LEU A 6 28.26 -1.30 1.86
N LYS A 7 29.20 -1.24 0.92
CA LYS A 7 29.84 -2.45 0.37
C LYS A 7 30.55 -3.24 1.46
N SER A 8 31.33 -2.57 2.33
CA SER A 8 31.99 -3.22 3.46
C SER A 8 31.01 -3.88 4.42
N PHE A 9 29.83 -3.27 4.66
CA PHE A 9 28.79 -3.86 5.51
C PHE A 9 28.10 -5.08 4.87
N LEU A 10 27.98 -5.10 3.53
CA LEU A 10 27.34 -6.20 2.81
C LEU A 10 28.25 -7.42 2.63
N VAL A 11 29.56 -7.31 2.90
CA VAL A 11 30.46 -8.46 2.88
C VAL A 11 30.17 -9.34 4.09
N GLU A 12 29.80 -10.59 3.84
CA GLU A 12 29.66 -11.61 4.88
C GLU A 12 31.05 -12.09 5.31
N VAL A 13 31.39 -11.89 6.58
CA VAL A 13 32.66 -12.34 7.20
C VAL A 13 32.32 -13.39 8.26
N ASP A 14 33.13 -14.44 8.38
CA ASP A 14 33.02 -15.45 9.45
C ASP A 14 31.65 -16.13 9.63
N GLY A 15 30.89 -16.26 8.52
CA GLY A 15 29.57 -16.90 8.53
C GLY A 15 28.41 -16.00 9.00
N GLU A 16 28.67 -14.70 9.21
CA GLU A 16 27.63 -13.71 9.45
C GLU A 16 26.72 -13.56 8.22
N LYS A 17 25.41 -13.40 8.45
CA LYS A 17 24.41 -13.29 7.38
C LYS A 17 23.77 -11.91 7.40
N VAL A 18 23.45 -11.40 6.21
CA VAL A 18 22.79 -10.10 6.06
C VAL A 18 21.31 -10.29 5.73
N VAL A 19 20.46 -9.46 6.34
CA VAL A 19 19.05 -9.28 5.95
C VAL A 19 18.76 -7.80 5.78
N MET A 20 18.09 -7.42 4.69
CA MET A 20 17.63 -6.06 4.48
C MET A 20 16.22 -5.91 5.05
N VAL A 21 16.03 -5.00 6.01
CA VAL A 21 14.71 -4.61 6.52
C VAL A 21 14.40 -3.19 6.07
N ALA A 22 13.26 -2.97 5.43
CA ALA A 22 12.88 -1.68 4.88
C ALA A 22 11.45 -1.30 5.25
N ASP A 23 11.27 -0.10 5.82
CA ASP A 23 9.97 0.54 6.08
C ASP A 23 9.89 1.92 5.37
N PRO A 24 9.75 1.92 4.04
CA PRO A 24 9.74 3.16 3.26
C PRO A 24 8.40 3.89 3.36
N PRO A 25 8.35 5.20 3.06
CA PRO A 25 7.11 5.97 3.08
C PRO A 25 6.07 5.42 2.10
N PHE A 26 4.86 5.15 2.59
CA PHE A 26 3.78 4.51 1.79
C PHE A 26 3.27 5.32 0.60
N GLY A 27 3.50 6.63 0.61
CA GLY A 27 3.15 7.52 -0.52
C GLY A 27 4.11 7.41 -1.71
N GLY A 28 5.21 6.67 -1.55
CA GLY A 28 6.19 6.43 -2.61
C GLY A 28 5.66 5.53 -3.73
N LEU A 29 6.30 5.60 -4.90
CA LEU A 29 6.05 4.66 -5.99
C LEU A 29 6.71 3.32 -5.65
N VAL A 30 5.96 2.22 -5.78
CA VAL A 30 6.43 0.85 -5.51
C VAL A 30 7.61 0.48 -6.43
N THR A 31 7.55 0.84 -7.70
CA THR A 31 8.57 0.42 -8.70
C THR A 31 9.96 1.01 -8.43
N PRO A 32 10.15 2.31 -8.16
CA PRO A 32 11.45 2.84 -7.75
C PRO A 32 12.00 2.20 -6.47
N LEU A 33 11.15 1.92 -5.47
CA LEU A 33 11.57 1.26 -4.24
C LEU A 33 12.07 -0.15 -4.52
N ALA A 34 11.31 -0.94 -5.29
CA ALA A 34 11.72 -2.27 -5.71
C ALA A 34 13.04 -2.23 -6.51
N ASN A 35 13.22 -1.27 -7.42
CA ASN A 35 14.48 -1.11 -8.14
C ASN A 35 15.65 -0.81 -7.20
N SER A 36 15.47 0.04 -6.19
CA SER A 36 16.50 0.30 -5.18
C SER A 36 16.87 -0.96 -4.40
N PHE A 37 15.88 -1.78 -4.03
CA PHE A 37 16.13 -3.06 -3.36
C PHE A 37 16.90 -4.04 -4.26
N SER A 38 16.53 -4.13 -5.54
CA SER A 38 17.25 -4.97 -6.52
C SER A 38 18.70 -4.52 -6.69
N LEU A 39 18.99 -3.22 -6.70
CA LEU A 39 20.36 -2.70 -6.79
C LEU A 39 21.19 -3.06 -5.55
N ILE A 40 20.60 -3.00 -4.35
CA ILE A 40 21.27 -3.41 -3.10
C ILE A 40 21.51 -4.93 -3.13
N SER A 41 20.51 -5.72 -3.51
CA SER A 41 20.63 -7.17 -3.63
C SER A 41 21.71 -7.57 -4.64
N GLN A 42 21.78 -6.92 -5.80
CA GLN A 42 22.83 -7.14 -6.80
C GLN A 42 24.21 -6.77 -6.26
N THR A 43 24.31 -5.68 -5.51
CA THR A 43 25.57 -5.28 -4.86
C THR A 43 26.03 -6.34 -3.88
N TRP A 44 25.13 -6.88 -3.05
CA TRP A 44 25.43 -7.97 -2.12
C TRP A 44 25.82 -9.26 -2.86
N SER A 45 25.07 -9.65 -3.90
CA SER A 45 25.39 -10.85 -4.69
C SER A 45 26.75 -10.77 -5.39
N ASN A 46 27.14 -9.59 -5.89
CA ASN A 46 28.45 -9.39 -6.53
C ASN A 46 29.62 -9.45 -5.55
N LEU A 47 29.36 -9.26 -4.24
CA LEU A 47 30.38 -9.37 -3.19
C LEU A 47 30.55 -10.81 -2.70
N LYS A 48 29.62 -11.72 -3.03
CA LYS A 48 29.77 -13.15 -2.73
C LYS A 48 30.68 -13.83 -3.75
N ASN A 49 31.60 -14.65 -3.25
CA ASN A 49 32.44 -15.50 -4.10
C ASN A 49 31.59 -16.58 -4.77
N SER A 50 31.89 -16.88 -6.04
CA SER A 50 31.13 -17.74 -6.96
C SER A 50 30.90 -19.20 -6.54
N GLY A 51 31.26 -19.59 -5.32
CA GLY A 51 31.12 -20.95 -4.78
C GLY A 51 29.83 -21.19 -3.99
N ASP A 52 29.18 -20.14 -3.48
CA ASP A 52 27.85 -20.24 -2.88
C ASP A 52 26.81 -20.15 -3.99
N GLY A 53 25.89 -21.11 -4.05
CA GLY A 53 24.86 -21.18 -5.09
C GLY A 53 23.99 -19.92 -5.19
N LEU A 54 23.06 -19.92 -6.15
CA LEU A 54 22.19 -18.80 -6.50
C LEU A 54 21.26 -18.40 -5.33
N THR A 55 21.81 -17.67 -4.36
CA THR A 55 21.13 -17.23 -3.15
C THR A 55 20.76 -15.77 -3.34
N GLU A 56 19.48 -15.45 -3.27
CA GLU A 56 19.02 -14.06 -3.23
C GLU A 56 19.26 -13.46 -1.84
N MET A 57 19.51 -12.15 -1.77
CA MET A 57 19.62 -11.45 -0.50
C MET A 57 18.28 -11.58 0.26
N PRO A 58 18.26 -11.98 1.54
CA PRO A 58 17.04 -11.98 2.35
C PRO A 58 16.53 -10.54 2.56
N ILE A 59 15.26 -10.30 2.23
CA ILE A 59 14.64 -8.97 2.34
C ILE A 59 13.32 -9.06 3.12
N ILE A 60 13.09 -8.14 4.03
CA ILE A 60 11.81 -7.89 4.71
C ILE A 60 11.37 -6.47 4.40
N TRP A 61 10.35 -6.34 3.56
CA TRP A 61 9.76 -5.07 3.19
C TRP A 61 8.43 -4.86 3.91
N ILE A 62 8.39 -3.87 4.80
CA ILE A 62 7.22 -3.46 5.56
C ILE A 62 6.39 -2.52 4.68
N PHE A 63 5.19 -2.95 4.27
CA PHE A 63 4.35 -2.14 3.37
C PHE A 63 2.86 -2.51 3.46
N PRO A 64 1.93 -1.65 3.00
CA PRO A 64 0.51 -1.94 3.07
C PRO A 64 0.07 -3.08 2.14
N TYR A 65 -0.75 -4.02 2.64
CA TYR A 65 -1.15 -5.24 1.92
C TYR A 65 -1.83 -4.98 0.55
N PHE A 66 -2.46 -3.82 0.38
CA PHE A 66 -3.16 -3.49 -0.87
C PHE A 66 -2.21 -3.17 -2.04
N PHE A 67 -0.90 -3.04 -1.77
CA PHE A 67 0.13 -2.93 -2.79
C PHE A 67 0.72 -4.28 -3.23
N GLU A 68 0.32 -5.39 -2.62
CA GLU A 68 0.83 -6.74 -2.93
C GLU A 68 0.92 -7.03 -4.44
N PRO A 69 -0.12 -6.79 -5.28
CA PRO A 69 0.01 -7.08 -6.71
C PRO A 69 1.17 -6.34 -7.38
N ARG A 70 1.40 -5.07 -7.02
CA ARG A 70 2.49 -4.27 -7.59
C ARG A 70 3.85 -4.68 -7.05
N ILE A 71 3.91 -5.12 -5.80
CA ILE A 71 5.14 -5.65 -5.20
C ILE A 71 5.55 -6.92 -5.93
N LEU A 72 4.62 -7.87 -6.12
CA LEU A 72 4.88 -9.13 -6.80
C LEU A 72 5.18 -8.96 -8.30
N GLU A 73 4.60 -7.94 -8.94
CA GLU A 73 4.97 -7.56 -10.32
C GLU A 73 6.45 -7.16 -10.43
N CYS A 74 7.01 -6.50 -9.40
CA CYS A 74 8.41 -6.07 -9.39
C CYS A 74 9.36 -7.10 -8.77
N LEU A 75 8.90 -7.86 -7.76
CA LEU A 75 9.67 -8.81 -6.97
C LEU A 75 8.86 -10.12 -6.81
N PRO A 76 8.87 -11.01 -7.82
CA PRO A 76 8.02 -12.19 -7.86
C PRO A 76 8.35 -13.26 -6.79
N SER A 77 9.58 -13.27 -6.28
CA SER A 77 10.01 -14.20 -5.22
C SER A 77 9.42 -13.85 -3.85
N PHE A 78 8.79 -12.68 -3.71
CA PHE A 78 8.24 -12.23 -2.44
C PHE A 78 6.93 -12.93 -2.11
N SER A 79 6.67 -13.06 -0.82
CA SER A 79 5.39 -13.48 -0.26
C SER A 79 4.98 -12.54 0.86
N MET A 80 3.67 -12.36 1.05
CA MET A 80 3.12 -11.54 2.12
C MET A 80 2.83 -12.40 3.35
N LEU A 81 3.42 -12.04 4.49
CA LEU A 81 3.11 -12.65 5.79
C LEU A 81 1.83 -12.03 6.38
N ASP A 82 1.15 -12.78 7.24
CA ASP A 82 -0.12 -12.33 7.84
C ASP A 82 0.08 -11.41 9.05
N TYR A 83 1.33 -11.21 9.48
CA TYR A 83 1.67 -10.38 10.64
C TYR A 83 1.27 -8.92 10.43
N GLN A 84 0.48 -8.39 11.36
CA GLN A 84 -0.03 -7.03 11.34
C GLN A 84 0.96 -6.11 12.06
N VAL A 85 1.63 -5.24 11.32
CA VAL A 85 2.56 -4.27 11.89
C VAL A 85 1.78 -3.06 12.39
N ASP A 86 1.79 -2.83 13.69
CA ASP A 86 1.19 -1.66 14.33
C ASP A 86 2.23 -0.55 14.57
N TYR A 87 1.78 0.70 14.48
CA TYR A 87 2.60 1.90 14.67
C TYR A 87 2.04 2.76 15.79
N ASP A 88 2.84 3.08 16.80
CA ASP A 88 2.42 3.92 17.93
C ASP A 88 1.95 5.32 17.49
N ASN A 89 2.63 5.87 16.48
CA ASN A 89 2.50 7.25 16.03
C ASN A 89 1.56 7.45 14.84
N HIS A 90 0.99 6.39 14.25
CA HIS A 90 0.18 6.53 13.05
C HIS A 90 -1.33 6.41 13.32
N PRO A 91 -2.14 7.47 13.06
CA PRO A 91 -3.56 7.47 13.42
C PRO A 91 -4.40 6.42 12.68
N LEU A 92 -3.96 5.98 11.50
CA LEU A 92 -4.68 4.99 10.66
C LEU A 92 -4.06 3.58 10.67
N TYR A 93 -2.86 3.40 11.23
CA TYR A 93 -2.09 2.13 11.18
C TYR A 93 -1.77 1.63 12.59
N LYS A 94 -2.77 1.73 13.46
CA LYS A 94 -2.70 1.25 14.83
C LYS A 94 -3.97 0.50 15.19
N HIS A 95 -3.84 -0.50 16.04
CA HIS A 95 -4.98 -1.06 16.77
C HIS A 95 -5.57 0.00 17.71
N GLY A 96 -6.90 0.17 17.72
CA GLY A 96 -7.52 1.05 18.72
C GLY A 96 -8.98 1.44 18.47
N LYS A 97 -9.58 2.07 19.51
CA LYS A 97 -10.99 2.49 19.55
C LYS A 97 -11.37 3.61 18.56
N THR A 98 -10.40 4.39 18.10
CA THR A 98 -10.61 5.58 17.24
C THR A 98 -10.04 5.42 15.82
N GLY A 99 -9.48 4.25 15.47
CA GLY A 99 -8.88 3.94 14.17
C GLY A 99 -9.55 2.77 13.43
N ARG A 100 -8.89 2.24 12.40
CA ARG A 100 -9.28 0.92 11.85
C ARG A 100 -9.07 -0.14 12.94
N ARG A 101 -9.92 -1.17 12.97
CA ARG A 101 -9.79 -2.29 13.91
C ARG A 101 -8.45 -3.03 13.78
N GLN A 102 -7.75 -2.88 12.66
CA GLN A 102 -6.51 -3.60 12.34
C GLN A 102 -5.62 -2.74 11.42
N SER A 103 -4.30 -2.80 11.60
CA SER A 103 -3.34 -2.15 10.71
C SER A 103 -3.39 -2.79 9.31
N PRO A 104 -3.27 -2.01 8.22
CA PRO A 104 -3.14 -2.53 6.87
C PRO A 104 -1.70 -2.88 6.48
N VAL A 105 -0.72 -2.69 7.37
CA VAL A 105 0.70 -2.91 7.07
C VAL A 105 1.08 -4.36 7.35
N ARG A 106 1.79 -4.98 6.41
CA ARG A 106 2.26 -6.37 6.45
C ARG A 106 3.75 -6.43 6.13
N LEU A 107 4.34 -7.60 6.34
CA LEU A 107 5.69 -7.92 5.93
C LEU A 107 5.66 -8.65 4.58
N PHE A 108 6.47 -8.19 3.63
CA PHE A 108 6.74 -8.86 2.37
C PHE A 108 8.17 -9.38 2.36
N THR A 109 8.39 -10.63 1.98
CA THR A 109 9.74 -11.23 2.05
C THR A 109 9.93 -12.36 1.04
N ASN A 110 11.16 -12.52 0.56
CA ASN A 110 11.60 -13.71 -0.19
C ASN A 110 12.07 -14.86 0.73
N ILE A 111 12.08 -14.65 2.06
CA ILE A 111 12.30 -15.71 3.03
C ILE A 111 11.07 -16.63 3.03
N SER A 112 11.31 -17.94 3.02
CA SER A 112 10.24 -18.93 3.02
C SER A 112 9.33 -18.78 4.25
N SER A 113 8.02 -18.58 4.04
CA SER A 113 7.07 -18.30 5.13
C SER A 113 6.99 -19.41 6.18
N LYS A 114 7.39 -20.64 5.84
CA LYS A 114 7.50 -21.77 6.79
C LYS A 114 8.53 -21.56 7.89
N HIS A 115 9.53 -20.71 7.66
CA HIS A 115 10.62 -20.44 8.59
C HIS A 115 10.34 -19.26 9.52
N ILE A 116 9.24 -18.53 9.29
CA ILE A 116 8.88 -17.35 10.08
C ILE A 116 7.73 -17.72 11.01
N VAL A 117 8.04 -17.81 12.30
CA VAL A 117 7.09 -18.08 13.37
C VAL A 117 6.46 -16.76 13.82
N LEU A 118 5.13 -16.71 13.90
CA LEU A 118 4.39 -15.55 14.43
C LEU A 118 3.89 -15.84 15.85
N PRO A 119 3.84 -14.81 16.72
CA PRO A 119 3.51 -14.97 18.14
C PRO A 119 2.10 -15.52 18.35
N GLN A 120 1.97 -16.66 19.05
CA GLN A 120 0.67 -17.29 19.29
C GLN A 120 -0.19 -16.47 20.27
N GLU A 121 0.46 -15.82 21.23
CA GLU A 121 -0.09 -14.93 22.23
C GLU A 121 -0.79 -13.70 21.62
N GLU A 122 -0.39 -13.28 20.42
CA GLU A 122 -1.06 -12.22 19.65
C GLU A 122 -2.19 -12.75 18.74
N GLY A 123 -2.50 -14.04 18.83
CA GLY A 123 -3.60 -14.66 18.09
C GLY A 123 -3.22 -15.16 16.70
N TYR A 124 -1.96 -15.52 16.46
CA TYR A 124 -1.54 -16.22 15.24
C TYR A 124 -1.52 -17.74 15.44
N ARG A 125 -1.69 -18.49 14.34
CA ARG A 125 -1.67 -19.95 14.30
C ARG A 125 -0.96 -20.45 13.06
N PHE A 126 -0.35 -21.62 13.12
CA PHE A 126 0.22 -22.27 11.94
C PHE A 126 -0.89 -22.90 11.07
N CYS A 127 -0.83 -22.69 9.76
CA CYS A 127 -1.66 -23.39 8.79
C CYS A 127 -0.82 -24.48 8.12
N SER A 128 -1.11 -25.75 8.43
CA SER A 128 -0.38 -26.90 7.89
C SER A 128 -0.54 -27.07 6.37
N VAL A 129 -1.68 -26.67 5.79
CA VAL A 129 -1.90 -26.78 4.34
C VAL A 129 -1.08 -25.72 3.59
N CYS A 130 -1.10 -24.47 4.06
CA CYS A 130 -0.34 -23.37 3.45
C CYS A 130 1.14 -23.32 3.89
N GLN A 131 1.54 -24.13 4.89
CA GLN A 131 2.87 -24.12 5.51
C GLN A 131 3.34 -22.71 5.93
N ARG A 132 2.46 -21.95 6.59
CA ARG A 132 2.75 -20.59 7.09
C ARG A 132 1.89 -20.21 8.28
N TYR A 133 2.35 -19.24 9.07
CA TYR A 133 1.56 -18.64 10.13
C TYR A 133 0.53 -17.66 9.58
N VAL A 134 -0.67 -17.69 10.14
CA VAL A 134 -1.83 -16.87 9.77
C VAL A 134 -2.54 -16.36 11.02
N SER A 135 -3.27 -15.26 10.90
CA SER A 135 -4.18 -14.81 11.95
C SER A 135 -5.22 -15.91 12.26
N SER A 136 -5.60 -16.06 13.52
CA SER A 136 -6.60 -17.05 13.94
C SER A 136 -7.97 -16.88 13.24
N LEU A 137 -8.28 -15.64 12.84
CA LEU A 137 -9.49 -15.28 12.09
C LEU A 137 -9.36 -15.50 10.58
N ASN A 138 -8.14 -15.69 10.06
CA ASN A 138 -7.90 -16.02 8.66
C ASN A 138 -8.11 -17.53 8.45
N LYS A 139 -9.33 -17.92 8.06
CA LYS A 139 -9.68 -19.32 7.79
C LYS A 139 -9.13 -19.76 6.43
N HIS A 140 -8.61 -20.99 6.37
CA HIS A 140 -8.18 -21.60 5.12
C HIS A 140 -9.41 -21.89 4.26
N CYS A 141 -9.39 -21.47 3.01
CA CYS A 141 -10.41 -21.85 2.04
C CYS A 141 -9.95 -23.11 1.31
N SER A 142 -10.70 -24.21 1.45
CA SER A 142 -10.44 -25.47 0.75
C SER A 142 -10.58 -25.33 -0.77
N GLU A 143 -11.59 -24.59 -1.25
CA GLU A 143 -11.84 -24.37 -2.67
C GLU A 143 -10.72 -23.59 -3.37
N CYS A 144 -10.19 -22.54 -2.74
CA CYS A 144 -9.06 -21.77 -3.29
C CYS A 144 -7.69 -22.30 -2.85
N ASN A 145 -7.68 -23.32 -1.99
CA ASN A 145 -6.51 -23.89 -1.32
C ASN A 145 -5.53 -22.85 -0.73
N ARG A 146 -6.06 -21.82 -0.07
CA ARG A 146 -5.28 -20.73 0.52
C ARG A 146 -5.98 -20.10 1.73
N CYS A 147 -5.22 -19.50 2.64
CA CYS A 147 -5.75 -18.55 3.64
C CYS A 147 -5.88 -17.15 3.00
N PRO A 148 -7.10 -16.71 2.62
CA PRO A 148 -7.27 -15.60 1.70
C PRO A 148 -7.42 -14.22 2.38
N SER A 149 -7.69 -14.19 3.68
CA SER A 149 -7.88 -12.93 4.38
C SER A 149 -6.59 -12.14 4.43
N LYS A 150 -6.69 -10.83 4.17
CA LYS A 150 -5.57 -9.87 4.26
C LYS A 150 -5.79 -8.84 5.36
N ASP A 151 -7.02 -8.72 5.84
CA ASP A 151 -7.45 -7.72 6.81
C ASP A 151 -7.95 -8.37 8.11
N GLY A 152 -7.44 -9.58 8.39
CA GLY A 152 -7.69 -10.38 9.60
C GLY A 152 -9.15 -10.64 9.93
N ARG A 153 -10.06 -10.50 8.96
CA ARG A 153 -11.47 -10.91 9.06
C ARG A 153 -11.67 -12.23 8.34
N GLU A 154 -12.69 -12.99 8.71
CA GLU A 154 -13.05 -14.17 7.93
C GLU A 154 -13.61 -13.76 6.56
N TRP A 155 -12.94 -14.19 5.49
CA TRP A 155 -13.41 -14.00 4.11
C TRP A 155 -14.20 -15.22 3.68
N LYS A 156 -15.19 -15.00 2.80
CA LYS A 156 -16.04 -16.07 2.28
C LYS A 156 -15.65 -16.41 0.84
N HIS A 157 -15.75 -17.69 0.48
CA HIS A 157 -15.64 -18.11 -0.91
C HIS A 157 -16.90 -17.71 -1.68
N CYS A 158 -16.75 -17.27 -2.93
CA CYS A 158 -17.85 -17.09 -3.85
C CYS A 158 -17.67 -18.04 -5.03
N SER A 159 -18.49 -19.09 -5.10
CA SER A 159 -18.38 -20.14 -6.11
C SER A 159 -18.60 -19.59 -7.53
N SER A 160 -19.53 -18.64 -7.72
CA SER A 160 -19.75 -18.01 -9.03
C SER A 160 -18.57 -17.15 -9.52
N CYS A 161 -17.66 -16.73 -8.64
CA CYS A 161 -16.45 -16.01 -9.02
C CYS A 161 -15.18 -16.81 -8.81
N GLU A 162 -15.30 -18.04 -8.29
CA GLU A 162 -14.21 -18.94 -7.90
C GLU A 162 -13.12 -18.24 -7.07
N LYS A 163 -13.53 -17.33 -6.19
CA LYS A 163 -12.59 -16.53 -5.38
C LYS A 163 -13.15 -16.16 -4.04
N CYS A 164 -12.24 -16.09 -3.07
CA CYS A 164 -12.52 -15.55 -1.76
C CYS A 164 -12.65 -14.02 -1.80
N VAL A 165 -13.68 -13.52 -1.13
CA VAL A 165 -14.00 -12.10 -1.05
C VAL A 165 -14.27 -11.67 0.39
N LYS A 166 -14.15 -10.38 0.65
CA LYS A 166 -14.48 -9.78 1.95
C LYS A 166 -15.91 -10.13 2.35
N PRO A 167 -16.20 -10.30 3.66
CA PRO A 167 -17.52 -10.69 4.12
C PRO A 167 -18.62 -9.71 3.71
N SER A 168 -18.29 -8.41 3.62
CA SER A 168 -19.20 -7.34 3.19
C SER A 168 -19.53 -7.35 1.69
N TRP A 169 -18.85 -8.14 0.88
CA TRP A 169 -19.10 -8.20 -0.56
C TRP A 169 -20.17 -9.23 -0.89
N LYS A 170 -21.00 -8.97 -1.89
CA LYS A 170 -22.00 -9.91 -2.42
C LYS A 170 -21.78 -10.10 -3.92
N HIS A 171 -22.07 -11.29 -4.43
CA HIS A 171 -22.07 -11.54 -5.87
C HIS A 171 -23.27 -10.82 -6.50
N CYS A 172 -23.01 -10.03 -7.54
CA CYS A 172 -24.05 -9.40 -8.34
C CYS A 172 -24.24 -10.18 -9.63
N SER A 173 -25.39 -10.83 -9.79
CA SER A 173 -25.71 -11.61 -10.99
C SER A 173 -25.72 -10.75 -12.26
N SER A 174 -26.21 -9.51 -12.18
CA SER A 174 -26.25 -8.59 -13.32
C SER A 174 -24.86 -8.15 -13.78
N CYS A 175 -23.88 -8.07 -12.88
CA CYS A 175 -22.51 -7.65 -13.21
C CYS A 175 -21.53 -8.82 -13.34
N GLY A 176 -21.94 -10.05 -13.00
CA GLY A 176 -21.08 -11.23 -12.95
C GLY A 176 -19.88 -11.09 -12.00
N ARG A 177 -19.96 -10.24 -10.96
CA ARG A 177 -18.83 -9.99 -10.06
C ARG A 177 -19.26 -9.74 -8.62
N CYS A 178 -18.37 -10.09 -7.69
CA CYS A 178 -18.49 -9.66 -6.31
C CYS A 178 -18.20 -8.15 -6.16
N ALA A 179 -19.05 -7.46 -5.41
CA ALA A 179 -18.93 -6.04 -5.10
C ALA A 179 -19.59 -5.72 -3.76
N LEU A 180 -19.46 -4.47 -3.28
CA LEU A 180 -20.29 -3.99 -2.17
C LEU A 180 -21.77 -3.95 -2.61
N PRO A 181 -22.74 -4.12 -1.68
CA PRO A 181 -24.16 -4.11 -2.00
C PRO A 181 -24.59 -2.86 -2.81
N ASP A 182 -24.15 -1.68 -2.38
CA ASP A 182 -24.54 -0.39 -2.99
C ASP A 182 -23.67 0.02 -4.20
N HIS A 183 -23.08 -0.95 -4.90
CA HIS A 183 -22.29 -0.65 -6.10
C HIS A 183 -23.21 -0.29 -7.28
N PRO A 184 -22.75 0.60 -8.18
CA PRO A 184 -23.52 0.92 -9.38
C PRO A 184 -23.53 -0.26 -10.37
N CYS A 185 -24.63 -1.00 -10.42
CA CYS A 185 -24.88 -2.05 -11.42
C CYS A 185 -25.08 -1.44 -12.82
N GLY A 186 -24.71 -2.18 -13.87
CA GLY A 186 -24.99 -1.81 -15.27
C GLY A 186 -24.14 -0.66 -15.85
N ARG A 187 -23.43 0.11 -15.01
CA ARG A 187 -22.34 0.98 -15.49
C ARG A 187 -21.12 0.10 -15.72
N GLY A 188 -21.00 -0.46 -16.92
CA GLY A 188 -19.82 -1.21 -17.32
C GLY A 188 -18.54 -0.44 -16.98
N GLN A 189 -17.43 -1.15 -16.79
CA GLN A 189 -16.10 -0.55 -16.55
C GLN A 189 -15.67 0.48 -17.62
N ASN A 190 -16.44 0.58 -18.72
CA ASN A 190 -16.29 1.50 -19.83
C ASN A 190 -17.11 2.81 -19.72
N GLN A 191 -17.89 3.05 -18.67
CA GLN A 191 -18.61 4.32 -18.46
C GLN A 191 -17.93 5.27 -17.45
N GLN A 192 -16.60 5.20 -17.32
CA GLN A 192 -15.87 6.34 -16.76
C GLN A 192 -15.82 7.43 -17.82
N GLY A 193 -16.86 8.28 -17.84
CA GLY A 193 -16.84 9.49 -18.65
C GLY A 193 -15.59 10.31 -18.35
N CYS A 194 -15.18 11.11 -19.31
CA CYS A 194 -14.06 12.02 -19.17
C CYS A 194 -14.27 12.94 -17.97
N PHE A 195 -13.50 12.74 -16.90
CA PHE A 195 -13.51 13.60 -15.71
C PHE A 195 -13.17 15.07 -15.97
N SER A 196 -12.76 15.44 -17.19
CA SER A 196 -12.49 16.82 -17.58
C SER A 196 -13.66 17.48 -18.31
N CYS A 197 -14.55 16.75 -18.97
CA CYS A 197 -15.67 17.32 -19.72
C CYS A 197 -17.02 16.62 -19.50
N GLY A 198 -17.07 15.58 -18.68
CA GLY A 198 -18.27 14.78 -18.39
C GLY A 198 -18.69 13.82 -19.50
N SER A 199 -18.08 13.87 -20.69
CA SER A 199 -18.49 13.03 -21.84
C SER A 199 -18.22 11.54 -21.60
N LEU A 200 -19.21 10.69 -21.89
CA LEU A 200 -19.10 9.24 -21.82
C LEU A 200 -18.36 8.62 -23.03
N GLY A 201 -18.08 9.41 -24.08
CA GLY A 201 -17.52 8.92 -25.35
C GLY A 201 -16.00 8.76 -25.37
N HIS A 202 -15.27 9.21 -24.35
CA HIS A 202 -13.81 9.08 -24.30
C HIS A 202 -13.25 9.11 -22.87
N LYS A 203 -12.07 8.51 -22.68
CA LYS A 203 -11.31 8.62 -21.42
C LYS A 203 -10.57 9.96 -21.35
N ARG A 204 -10.28 10.46 -20.13
CA ARG A 204 -9.60 11.75 -19.89
C ARG A 204 -8.35 12.01 -20.76
N LYS A 205 -7.59 10.96 -21.10
CA LYS A 205 -6.38 11.06 -21.91
C LYS A 205 -6.63 11.48 -23.37
N PHE A 206 -7.85 11.31 -23.86
CA PHE A 206 -8.27 11.65 -25.23
C PHE A 206 -9.26 12.81 -25.25
N CYS A 207 -9.26 13.65 -24.21
CA CYS A 207 -10.23 14.74 -24.09
C CYS A 207 -9.86 15.93 -24.98
N PRO A 208 -10.70 16.31 -25.97
CA PRO A 208 -10.39 17.41 -26.89
C PRO A 208 -10.24 18.75 -26.16
N ILE A 209 -10.98 18.97 -25.06
CA ILE A 209 -10.87 20.19 -24.24
C ILE A 209 -9.48 20.35 -23.59
N LYS A 210 -8.79 19.24 -23.26
CA LYS A 210 -7.44 19.30 -22.68
C LYS A 210 -6.37 19.67 -23.72
N HIS A 211 -6.60 19.35 -24.99
CA HIS A 211 -5.68 19.70 -26.08
C HIS A 211 -5.85 21.16 -26.52
N ALA A 212 -7.03 21.76 -26.34
CA ALA A 212 -7.26 23.17 -26.66
C ALA A 212 -6.47 24.13 -25.75
N HIS A 213 -6.31 23.82 -24.46
CA HIS A 213 -5.58 24.70 -23.52
C HIS A 213 -4.05 24.59 -23.58
N LYS A 214 -3.48 23.63 -24.32
CA LYS A 214 -2.01 23.52 -24.49
C LYS A 214 -1.47 24.37 -25.64
N ASN A 215 -2.31 24.76 -26.61
CA ASN A 215 -1.84 25.44 -27.83
C ASN A 215 -1.86 26.97 -27.76
N SER A 216 -2.12 27.59 -26.60
CA SER A 216 -2.20 29.06 -26.47
C SER A 216 -1.15 29.71 -25.56
N TYR A 217 -0.09 29.01 -25.16
CA TYR A 217 1.02 29.64 -24.43
C TYR A 217 2.07 30.17 -25.40
N ARG A 218 1.87 31.42 -25.87
CA ARG A 218 2.97 32.27 -26.38
C ARG A 218 3.81 32.77 -25.19
N PRO A 219 5.15 32.73 -25.24
CA PRO A 219 5.96 33.37 -24.22
C PRO A 219 5.99 34.89 -24.49
N LYS A 220 5.56 35.71 -23.53
CA LYS A 220 5.87 37.15 -23.54
C LYS A 220 6.37 37.59 -22.18
N GLY A 221 7.50 38.28 -22.22
CA GLY A 221 8.30 38.72 -21.08
C GLY A 221 7.72 39.88 -20.30
N LYS A 222 8.52 40.29 -19.31
CA LYS A 222 8.30 41.35 -18.33
C LYS A 222 7.94 42.69 -18.98
N THR A 223 6.89 43.34 -18.48
CA THR A 223 6.85 44.77 -18.10
C THR A 223 5.61 45.00 -17.23
N GLY A 224 5.75 45.82 -16.18
CA GLY A 224 4.66 46.19 -15.28
C GLY A 224 3.79 47.29 -15.87
N ASP A 225 2.52 47.36 -15.44
CA ASP A 225 1.96 48.45 -14.63
C ASP A 225 0.49 48.12 -14.28
N ARG A 226 0.01 48.74 -13.21
CA ARG A 226 -1.28 48.62 -12.55
C ARG A 226 -2.48 48.87 -13.48
N ARG A 227 -3.61 48.21 -13.18
CA ARG A 227 -4.87 48.86 -12.73
C ARG A 227 -5.94 47.80 -12.42
N PHE A 228 -6.38 47.80 -11.16
CA PHE A 228 -7.58 47.10 -10.71
C PHE A 228 -8.82 47.90 -11.09
N SER A 229 -9.83 47.25 -11.65
CA SER A 229 -11.21 47.73 -11.66
C SER A 229 -12.14 46.67 -11.07
N HIS A 230 -12.99 47.17 -10.17
CA HIS A 230 -13.90 46.51 -9.26
C HIS A 230 -15.14 45.96 -9.98
N HIS A 231 -15.68 44.83 -9.50
CA HIS A 231 -17.11 44.56 -9.22
C HIS A 231 -17.23 43.07 -8.78
N SER A 232 -17.29 42.80 -7.47
CA SER A 232 -18.52 42.64 -6.67
C SER A 232 -19.26 41.31 -6.92
N LEU A 233 -19.17 40.37 -5.96
CA LEU A 233 -20.34 39.82 -5.24
C LEU A 233 -19.92 38.81 -4.14
N LEU A 234 -19.98 39.31 -2.91
CA LEU A 234 -20.49 38.69 -1.67
C LEU A 234 -20.14 37.22 -1.33
N LYS A 235 -19.26 37.06 -0.33
CA LYS A 235 -19.31 35.92 0.62
C LYS A 235 -19.48 36.43 2.05
N LEU A 236 -20.51 35.91 2.72
CA LEU A 236 -20.84 36.16 4.12
C LEU A 236 -19.68 35.73 5.06
N LYS A 237 -19.48 36.57 6.09
CA LYS A 237 -18.41 36.51 7.08
C LYS A 237 -18.60 35.36 8.08
N ALA A 238 -17.50 34.65 8.34
CA ALA A 238 -17.28 33.89 9.57
C ALA A 238 -17.01 34.87 10.74
N LYS A 239 -17.64 34.63 11.90
CA LYS A 239 -17.28 35.28 13.17
C LYS A 239 -16.23 34.43 13.88
N LYS A 240 -15.02 34.99 14.05
CA LYS A 240 -14.08 34.61 15.11
C LYS A 240 -14.42 35.40 16.37
N LYS A 241 -14.37 34.75 17.54
CA LYS A 241 -13.98 35.40 18.79
C LYS A 241 -12.86 34.61 19.45
N SER A 242 -11.88 35.40 19.85
CA SER A 242 -10.64 35.15 20.58
C SER A 242 -10.87 34.88 22.07
N GLY A 243 -9.88 34.28 22.72
CA GLY A 243 -9.75 34.25 24.19
C GLY A 243 -8.66 33.27 24.62
N ALA A 244 -7.70 33.75 25.40
CA ALA A 244 -6.41 33.13 25.68
C ALA A 244 -6.39 32.30 26.99
N ALA A 245 -5.35 31.46 27.08
CA ALA A 245 -4.62 31.01 28.28
C ALA A 245 -5.35 30.24 29.40
N CYS A 246 -4.83 29.06 29.76
CA CYS A 246 -4.05 28.88 30.99
C CYS A 246 -3.47 27.45 31.09
N GLN A 247 -2.33 27.34 31.75
CA GLN A 247 -1.44 26.20 31.88
C GLN A 247 -1.85 25.19 32.97
N ARG A 248 -1.32 23.96 32.83
CA ARG A 248 -0.86 23.01 33.87
C ARG A 248 -1.84 22.52 34.94
N LYS A 249 -2.00 21.19 35.01
CA LYS A 249 -1.51 20.37 36.13
C LYS A 249 -1.58 18.86 35.82
N LYS A 250 -0.41 18.22 35.81
CA LYS A 250 -0.19 16.81 36.17
C LYS A 250 -0.04 16.80 37.70
N MET A 251 -0.79 15.96 38.41
CA MET A 251 -0.31 15.04 39.46
C MET A 251 -1.48 14.37 40.22
N ALA A 252 -1.31 13.06 40.42
CA ALA A 252 -1.77 12.19 41.50
C ALA A 252 -3.28 12.03 41.78
N ALA A 253 -3.81 10.85 41.44
CA ALA A 253 -4.16 9.81 42.41
C ALA A 253 -4.15 8.46 41.68
#